data_AF-A0A957YIY5-F1
#
_entry.id   AF-A0A957YIY5-F1
#
_cell.length_a   1.000
_cell.length_b   1.000
_cell.length_c   1.000
_cell.angle_alpha   90.00
_cell.angle_beta   90.00
_cell.angle_gamma   90.00
#
_symmetry.space_group_name_H-M   'P 1'
#
loop_
_entity.id
_entity.type
_entity.pdbx_description
1 polymer ?
#
loop_
_entity_poly.entity_id
_entity_poly.type
_entity_poly.pdbx_seq_one_letter_code
_entity_poly.pdbx_strand_id
1 'polypeptide(L)'
;QPVPIGVPGDLYISGDGLAQGYHHRPELTKEKFIDHPVVPGTPLYHTGDVARWRSDGTIEYLGRLDHQVKLRGFRIELGEIEAVLSRHPRVENCVVLAREDTPGDKRLVAYVVARPTIAGEDASVEAENQALALELRQYLKQQLPDYMIPSAFVRLNSLPLTPNGKIDHKVLPTPEWQATTAYVAPQTATQESLIQIWTEVLHVEQMGIDDDFFELGGHSLLATQLVTHIRDELHVSVPLRDLFVWPTVAGLAKRIETLRTDVPAPPAALPELIPIPEMRYKPFPLTEVQRAYWLGRSEAFELGRVATHAYVEVEGTALDLARLEGAWQR
;
A
#
# COMPACT_ATOMS: atom_id res chain seq x y z
N GLN A 1 23.77 -22.05 -11.79
CA GLN A 1 25.01 -22.47 -11.10
C GLN A 1 24.99 -21.83 -9.72
N PRO A 2 25.39 -22.53 -8.65
CA PRO A 2 25.45 -21.93 -7.32
C PRO A 2 26.49 -20.81 -7.28
N VAL A 3 26.23 -19.77 -6.49
CA VAL A 3 27.15 -18.64 -6.27
C VAL A 3 27.86 -18.78 -4.91
N PRO A 4 29.08 -18.21 -4.75
CA PRO A 4 29.78 -18.22 -3.46
C PRO A 4 29.00 -17.53 -2.33
N ILE A 5 29.34 -17.85 -1.08
CA ILE A 5 28.79 -17.17 0.11
C ILE A 5 29.07 -15.66 0.02
N GLY A 6 28.07 -14.85 0.35
CA GLY A 6 28.11 -13.38 0.27
C GLY A 6 27.80 -12.79 -1.11
N VAL A 7 27.75 -13.60 -2.17
CA VAL A 7 27.42 -13.13 -3.53
C VAL A 7 25.91 -13.20 -3.76
N PRO A 8 25.26 -12.09 -4.19
CA PRO A 8 23.85 -12.10 -4.56
C PRO A 8 23.55 -13.05 -5.72
N GLY A 9 22.41 -13.74 -5.64
CA GLY A 9 21.86 -14.55 -6.72
C GLY A 9 20.37 -14.82 -6.54
N ASP A 10 19.76 -15.43 -7.56
CA ASP A 10 18.37 -15.87 -7.54
C ASP A 10 18.15 -16.93 -6.46
N LEU A 11 17.10 -16.75 -5.65
CA LEU A 11 16.71 -17.72 -4.62
C LEU A 11 15.86 -18.82 -5.24
N TYR A 12 16.28 -20.07 -5.05
CA TYR A 12 15.53 -21.27 -5.42
C TYR A 12 15.20 -22.10 -4.18
N ILE A 13 14.02 -22.73 -4.15
CA ILE A 13 13.56 -23.57 -3.03
C ILE A 13 13.35 -25.01 -3.52
N SER A 14 13.78 -25.98 -2.73
CA SER A 14 13.51 -27.41 -2.94
C SER A 14 13.01 -28.06 -1.64
N GLY A 15 12.32 -29.20 -1.75
CA GLY A 15 11.89 -30.02 -0.61
C GLY A 15 10.38 -30.20 -0.53
N ASP A 16 9.92 -30.77 0.58
CA ASP A 16 8.52 -31.20 0.78
C ASP A 16 7.50 -30.04 0.77
N GLY A 17 7.95 -28.79 0.94
CA GLY A 17 7.11 -27.60 0.88
C GLY A 17 6.71 -27.18 -0.55
N LEU A 18 7.21 -27.85 -1.59
CA LEU A 18 6.87 -27.52 -2.98
C LEU A 18 5.46 -27.99 -3.34
N ALA A 19 4.70 -27.09 -3.99
CA ALA A 19 3.45 -27.45 -4.63
C ALA A 19 3.69 -28.31 -5.89
N GLN A 20 2.65 -28.99 -6.37
CA GLN A 20 2.70 -29.74 -7.64
C GLN A 20 2.85 -28.84 -8.87
N GLY A 21 2.48 -27.56 -8.76
CA GLY A 21 2.51 -26.59 -9.85
C GLY A 21 1.34 -25.62 -9.83
N TYR A 22 1.16 -24.88 -10.93
CA TYR A 22 0.05 -23.96 -11.13
C TYR A 22 -1.14 -24.64 -11.81
N HIS A 23 -2.32 -24.52 -11.21
CA HIS A 23 -3.55 -25.12 -11.74
C HIS A 23 -3.86 -24.61 -13.16
N HIS A 24 -4.04 -25.54 -14.10
CA HIS A 24 -4.28 -25.28 -15.53
C HIS A 24 -3.22 -24.39 -16.22
N ARG A 25 -1.99 -24.32 -15.69
CA ARG A 25 -0.88 -23.56 -16.28
C ARG A 25 0.40 -24.42 -16.36
N PRO A 26 0.44 -25.44 -17.24
CA PRO A 26 1.57 -26.36 -17.33
C PRO A 26 2.85 -25.69 -17.80
N GLU A 27 2.77 -24.71 -18.72
CA GLU A 27 3.95 -23.99 -19.21
C GLU A 27 4.61 -23.14 -18.11
N LEU A 28 3.81 -22.39 -17.35
CA LEU A 28 4.32 -21.62 -16.20
C LEU A 28 4.88 -22.55 -15.10
N THR A 29 4.27 -23.73 -14.93
CA THR A 29 4.78 -24.74 -14.00
C THR A 29 6.16 -25.22 -14.42
N LYS A 30 6.36 -25.57 -15.69
CA LYS A 30 7.68 -25.97 -16.20
C LYS A 30 8.71 -24.85 -16.14
N GLU A 31 8.28 -23.60 -16.34
CA GLU A 31 9.17 -22.44 -16.26
C GLU A 31 9.66 -22.21 -14.82
N LYS A 32 8.76 -22.29 -13.83
CA LYS A 32 9.10 -21.97 -12.43
C LYS A 32 9.60 -23.16 -11.63
N PHE A 33 9.17 -24.38 -11.96
CA PHE A 33 9.59 -25.63 -11.32
C PHE A 33 10.55 -26.37 -12.25
N ILE A 34 11.84 -26.13 -12.04
CA ILE A 34 12.93 -26.63 -12.87
C ILE A 34 13.61 -27.83 -12.22
N ASP A 35 14.36 -28.61 -13.00
CA ASP A 35 15.13 -29.73 -12.45
C ASP A 35 16.35 -29.23 -11.66
N HIS A 36 16.61 -29.85 -10.50
CA HIS A 36 17.77 -29.52 -9.69
C HIS A 36 19.07 -29.96 -10.40
N PRO A 37 20.01 -29.04 -10.70
CA PRO A 37 21.16 -29.33 -11.56
C PRO A 37 22.17 -30.30 -10.94
N VAL A 38 22.17 -30.43 -9.61
CA VAL A 38 23.11 -31.28 -8.85
C VAL A 38 22.44 -32.53 -8.25
N VAL A 39 21.11 -32.55 -8.11
CA VAL A 39 20.38 -33.60 -7.37
C VAL A 39 19.27 -34.13 -8.28
N PRO A 40 19.55 -35.18 -9.06
CA PRO A 40 18.59 -35.71 -10.02
C PRO A 40 17.25 -36.06 -9.38
N GLY A 41 16.15 -35.75 -10.07
CA GLY A 41 14.79 -36.07 -9.63
C GLY A 41 14.23 -35.16 -8.53
N THR A 42 14.97 -34.14 -8.09
CA THR A 42 14.47 -33.12 -7.16
C THR A 42 14.09 -31.86 -7.93
N PRO A 43 12.87 -31.31 -7.77
CA PRO A 43 12.51 -30.03 -8.37
C PRO A 43 13.05 -28.84 -7.55
N LEU A 44 13.38 -27.76 -8.25
CA LEU A 44 13.65 -26.43 -7.71
C LEU A 44 12.55 -25.47 -8.16
N TYR A 45 12.01 -24.70 -7.23
CA TYR A 45 11.13 -23.59 -7.54
C TYR A 45 11.91 -22.27 -7.58
N HIS A 46 11.84 -21.56 -8.71
CA HIS A 46 12.37 -20.22 -8.87
C HIS A 46 11.43 -19.20 -8.23
N THR A 47 11.88 -18.57 -7.15
CA THR A 47 11.03 -17.68 -6.32
C THR A 47 10.78 -16.31 -6.95
N GLY A 48 11.68 -15.87 -7.83
CA GLY A 48 11.76 -14.50 -8.30
C GLY A 48 12.46 -13.54 -7.32
N ASP A 49 12.96 -14.04 -6.19
CA ASP A 49 13.64 -13.24 -5.17
C ASP A 49 15.17 -13.26 -5.37
N VAL A 50 15.84 -12.16 -5.05
CA VAL A 50 17.30 -12.06 -4.97
C VAL A 50 17.71 -12.14 -3.50
N ALA A 51 18.64 -13.03 -3.19
CA ALA A 51 19.16 -13.18 -1.84
C ALA A 51 20.67 -13.48 -1.87
N ARG A 52 21.31 -13.46 -0.70
CA ARG A 52 22.67 -13.98 -0.53
C ARG A 52 22.81 -14.72 0.79
N TRP A 53 23.72 -15.69 0.81
CA TRP A 53 24.15 -16.32 2.05
C TRP A 53 25.03 -15.37 2.86
N ARG A 54 24.73 -15.22 4.15
CA ARG A 54 25.63 -14.62 5.13
C ARG A 54 26.64 -15.67 5.63
N SER A 55 27.72 -15.20 6.24
CA SER A 55 28.79 -16.08 6.76
C SER A 55 28.35 -16.98 7.91
N ASP A 56 27.27 -16.64 8.60
CA ASP A 56 26.67 -17.42 9.70
C ASP A 56 25.69 -18.50 9.22
N GLY A 57 25.50 -18.63 7.90
CA GLY A 57 24.56 -19.60 7.32
C GLY A 57 23.11 -19.12 7.27
N THR A 58 22.83 -17.84 7.55
CA THR A 58 21.51 -17.24 7.30
C THR A 58 21.41 -16.67 5.88
N ILE A 59 20.18 -16.43 5.41
CA ILE A 59 19.91 -15.84 4.10
C ILE A 59 19.49 -14.39 4.28
N GLU A 60 20.21 -13.46 3.62
CA GLU A 60 19.81 -12.06 3.55
C GLU A 60 18.99 -11.81 2.27
N TYR A 61 17.75 -11.37 2.45
CA TYR A 61 16.87 -10.97 1.36
C TYR A 61 17.28 -9.60 0.79
N LEU A 62 17.44 -9.51 -0.53
CA LEU A 62 17.91 -8.31 -1.22
C LEU A 62 16.85 -7.67 -2.13
N GLY A 63 15.66 -8.28 -2.25
CA GLY A 63 14.55 -7.78 -3.07
C GLY A 63 14.06 -8.81 -4.08
N ARG A 64 13.25 -8.35 -5.02
CA ARG A 64 12.74 -9.16 -6.13
C ARG A 64 13.45 -8.86 -7.44
N LEU A 65 13.64 -9.87 -8.28
CA LEU A 65 14.16 -9.74 -9.64
C LEU A 65 13.26 -8.88 -10.52
N ASP A 66 11.95 -8.98 -10.31
CA ASP A 66 10.89 -8.31 -11.06
C ASP A 66 10.37 -7.04 -10.35
N HIS A 67 11.10 -6.54 -9.35
CA HIS A 67 10.79 -5.31 -8.60
C HIS A 67 9.36 -5.21 -8.05
N GLN A 68 8.66 -6.34 -7.86
CA GLN A 68 7.28 -6.28 -7.34
C GLN A 68 7.27 -5.78 -5.90
N VAL A 69 6.25 -4.99 -5.58
CA VAL A 69 6.10 -4.39 -4.25
C VAL A 69 4.77 -4.79 -3.64
N LYS A 70 4.77 -5.01 -2.31
CA LYS A 70 3.54 -5.10 -1.55
C LYS A 70 3.17 -3.70 -1.07
N LEU A 71 2.03 -3.21 -1.54
CA LEU A 71 1.52 -1.90 -1.20
C LEU A 71 0.05 -2.01 -0.80
N ARG A 72 -0.25 -1.69 0.46
CA ARG A 72 -1.64 -1.57 0.95
C ARG A 72 -2.49 -2.82 0.71
N GLY A 73 -1.87 -4.01 0.81
CA GLY A 73 -2.52 -5.30 0.59
C GLY A 73 -2.50 -5.79 -0.87
N PHE A 74 -2.04 -4.96 -1.81
CA PHE A 74 -1.87 -5.33 -3.21
C PHE A 74 -0.43 -5.74 -3.49
N ARG A 75 -0.28 -6.75 -4.35
CA ARG A 75 1.00 -7.13 -4.95
C ARG A 75 1.05 -6.46 -6.32
N ILE A 76 1.97 -5.52 -6.49
CA ILE A 76 2.04 -4.64 -7.66
C ILE A 76 3.33 -4.89 -8.43
N GLU A 77 3.17 -5.15 -9.72
CA GLU A 77 4.23 -5.24 -10.71
C GLU A 77 4.58 -3.83 -11.18
N LEU A 78 5.68 -3.27 -10.68
CA LEU A 78 6.09 -1.91 -11.07
C LEU A 78 6.35 -1.81 -12.59
N GLY A 79 6.89 -2.88 -13.18
CA GLY A 79 7.11 -2.99 -14.62
C GLY A 79 5.83 -2.93 -15.46
N GLU A 80 4.66 -3.28 -14.90
CA GLU A 80 3.37 -3.13 -15.59
C GLU A 80 3.01 -1.65 -15.75
N ILE A 81 3.21 -0.86 -14.69
CA ILE A 81 2.99 0.59 -14.71
C ILE A 81 3.96 1.26 -15.69
N GLU A 82 5.24 0.88 -15.65
CA GLU A 82 6.27 1.35 -16.58
C GLU A 82 5.93 1.01 -18.04
N ALA A 83 5.47 -0.22 -18.29
CA ALA A 83 5.10 -0.65 -19.63
C ALA A 83 3.92 0.16 -20.20
N VAL A 84 2.93 0.51 -19.37
CA VAL A 84 1.84 1.40 -19.79
C VAL A 84 2.38 2.82 -20.03
N LEU A 85 3.12 3.39 -19.08
CA LEU A 85 3.71 4.73 -19.22
C LEU A 85 4.58 4.88 -20.48
N SER A 86 5.40 3.88 -20.80
CA SER A 86 6.28 3.89 -21.98
C SER A 86 5.54 3.98 -23.33
N ARG A 87 4.25 3.60 -23.36
CA ARG A 87 3.40 3.70 -24.57
C ARG A 87 2.84 5.10 -24.76
N HIS A 88 2.89 5.95 -23.72
CA HIS A 88 2.39 7.30 -23.80
C HIS A 88 3.28 8.16 -24.74
N PRO A 89 2.71 8.94 -25.69
CA PRO A 89 3.49 9.65 -26.71
C PRO A 89 4.53 10.64 -26.16
N ARG A 90 4.25 11.22 -24.98
CA ARG A 90 5.15 12.18 -24.31
C ARG A 90 6.25 11.52 -23.47
N VAL A 91 6.21 10.21 -23.24
CA VAL A 91 7.19 9.51 -22.39
C VAL A 91 8.33 8.98 -23.27
N GLU A 92 9.56 9.37 -22.95
CA GLU A 92 10.77 8.80 -23.56
C GLU A 92 11.24 7.59 -22.76
N ASN A 93 11.47 7.78 -21.46
CA ASN A 93 11.85 6.74 -20.52
C ASN A 93 11.13 6.97 -19.20
N CYS A 94 10.91 5.91 -18.43
CA CYS A 94 10.36 6.03 -17.08
C CYS A 94 10.86 4.92 -16.17
N VAL A 95 10.75 5.15 -14.87
CA VAL A 95 10.93 4.14 -13.83
C VAL A 95 9.94 4.40 -12.71
N VAL A 96 9.32 3.35 -12.19
CA VAL A 96 8.35 3.43 -11.10
C VAL A 96 8.95 2.79 -9.87
N LEU A 97 8.78 3.44 -8.72
CA LEU A 97 9.29 2.96 -7.43
C LEU A 97 8.23 3.08 -6.34
N ALA A 98 8.23 2.12 -5.42
CA ALA A 98 7.59 2.32 -4.12
C ALA A 98 8.61 2.98 -3.19
N ARG A 99 8.36 4.24 -2.84
CA ARG A 99 9.16 4.99 -1.89
C ARG A 99 8.52 4.95 -0.51
N GLU A 100 9.36 5.02 0.52
CA GLU A 100 8.98 5.11 1.92
C GLU A 100 9.74 6.30 2.52
N ASP A 101 9.30 7.52 2.19
CA ASP A 101 9.95 8.74 2.68
C ASP A 101 9.55 9.03 4.15
N THR A 102 8.38 8.52 4.58
CA THR A 102 7.93 8.48 5.97
C THR A 102 7.80 7.01 6.40
N PRO A 103 8.33 6.59 7.58
CA PRO A 103 8.24 5.20 8.02
C PRO A 103 6.80 4.67 8.05
N GLY A 104 6.56 3.55 7.39
CA GLY A 104 5.25 2.91 7.27
C GLY A 104 4.36 3.46 6.13
N ASP A 105 4.70 4.60 5.53
CA ASP A 105 3.93 5.19 4.42
C ASP A 105 4.66 4.97 3.09
N LYS A 106 4.38 3.81 2.49
CA LYS A 106 4.82 3.50 1.14
C LYS A 106 3.89 4.15 0.11
N ARG A 107 4.48 4.79 -0.89
CA ARG A 107 3.79 5.44 -2.02
C ARG A 107 4.48 5.12 -3.34
N LEU A 108 3.69 4.96 -4.41
CA LEU A 108 4.22 4.81 -5.75
C LEU A 108 4.62 6.18 -6.33
N VAL A 109 5.78 6.22 -6.96
CA VAL A 109 6.32 7.41 -7.63
C VAL A 109 6.80 7.01 -9.01
N ALA A 110 6.35 7.74 -10.03
CA ALA A 110 6.83 7.58 -11.40
C ALA A 110 7.83 8.69 -11.74
N TYR A 111 9.06 8.30 -12.06
CA TYR A 111 10.07 9.20 -12.60
C TYR A 111 10.05 9.10 -14.12
N VAL A 112 9.89 10.24 -14.78
CA VAL A 112 9.59 10.28 -16.22
C VAL A 112 10.55 11.23 -16.92
N VAL A 113 11.20 10.73 -17.97
CA VAL A 113 11.89 11.57 -18.97
C VAL A 113 10.87 11.85 -20.07
N ALA A 114 10.49 13.12 -20.20
CA ALA A 114 9.52 13.56 -21.18
C ALA A 114 10.21 13.89 -22.51
N ARG A 115 9.60 13.49 -23.62
CA ARG A 115 10.03 13.91 -24.94
C ARG A 115 9.88 15.43 -25.10
N PRO A 116 10.75 16.09 -25.88
CA PRO A 116 10.62 17.51 -26.15
C PRO A 116 9.25 17.82 -26.77
N THR A 117 8.49 18.72 -26.16
CA THR A 117 7.28 19.29 -26.75
C THR A 117 7.61 20.60 -27.45
N ILE A 118 6.99 20.83 -28.61
CA ILE A 118 6.97 22.13 -29.28
C ILE A 118 5.94 23.01 -28.55
N ALA A 119 6.15 23.28 -27.26
CA ALA A 119 5.29 24.19 -26.50
C ALA A 119 5.85 25.61 -26.61
N GLY A 120 4.96 26.58 -26.85
CA GLY A 120 5.31 28.00 -27.01
C GLY A 120 5.94 28.59 -25.75
N GLU A 121 6.81 29.58 -25.93
CA GLU A 121 7.79 30.11 -24.98
C GLU A 121 7.23 30.75 -23.67
N ASP A 122 5.94 30.62 -23.38
CA ASP A 122 5.24 31.42 -22.35
C ASP A 122 4.78 30.64 -21.10
N ALA A 123 4.99 29.32 -21.00
CA ALA A 123 4.59 28.53 -19.82
C ALA A 123 5.76 28.37 -18.82
N SER A 124 5.48 28.49 -17.51
CA SER A 124 6.48 28.18 -16.48
C SER A 124 6.75 26.68 -16.43
N VAL A 125 8.00 26.30 -16.11
CA VAL A 125 8.42 24.88 -15.97
C VAL A 125 7.52 24.11 -15.01
N GLU A 126 7.06 24.76 -13.93
CA GLU A 126 6.18 24.15 -12.94
C GLU A 126 4.79 23.82 -13.50
N ALA A 127 4.19 24.74 -14.26
CA ALA A 127 2.90 24.51 -14.89
C ALA A 127 2.97 23.38 -15.94
N GLU A 128 4.08 23.27 -16.68
CA GLU A 128 4.30 22.16 -17.61
C GLU A 128 4.41 20.81 -16.89
N ASN A 129 5.11 20.77 -15.76
CA ASN A 129 5.30 19.56 -14.96
C ASN A 129 3.97 19.08 -14.39
N GLN A 130 3.16 19.99 -13.85
CA GLN A 130 1.82 19.68 -13.35
C GLN A 130 0.90 19.17 -14.46
N ALA A 131 0.90 19.83 -15.62
CA ALA A 131 0.11 19.40 -16.77
C ALA A 131 0.51 18.00 -17.25
N LEU A 132 1.81 17.70 -17.31
CA LEU A 132 2.31 16.37 -17.64
C LEU A 132 1.88 15.33 -16.59
N ALA A 133 2.00 15.64 -15.30
CA ALA A 133 1.61 14.73 -14.22
C ALA A 133 0.11 14.37 -14.30
N LEU A 134 -0.75 15.37 -14.51
CA LEU A 134 -2.20 15.19 -14.72
C LEU A 134 -2.49 14.30 -15.94
N GLU A 135 -1.86 14.59 -17.08
CA GLU A 135 -2.02 13.84 -18.33
C GLU A 135 -1.64 12.36 -18.14
N LEU A 136 -0.47 12.09 -17.54
CA LEU A 136 -0.01 10.73 -17.30
C LEU A 136 -0.88 9.98 -16.29
N ARG A 137 -1.34 10.66 -15.23
CA ARG A 137 -2.26 10.07 -14.25
C ARG A 137 -3.57 9.65 -14.91
N GLN A 138 -4.18 10.52 -15.72
CA GLN A 138 -5.41 10.23 -16.45
C GLN A 138 -5.21 9.08 -17.44
N TYR A 139 -4.07 9.06 -18.14
CA TYR A 139 -3.74 7.98 -19.07
C TYR A 139 -3.61 6.62 -18.37
N LEU A 140 -2.99 6.57 -17.19
CA LEU A 140 -2.88 5.34 -16.41
C LEU A 140 -4.24 4.88 -15.87
N LYS A 141 -5.08 5.79 -15.37
CA LYS A 141 -6.42 5.48 -14.85
C LYS A 141 -7.35 4.82 -15.87
N GLN A 142 -7.13 5.06 -17.16
CA GLN A 142 -7.91 4.42 -18.23
C GLN A 142 -7.53 2.94 -18.45
N GLN A 143 -6.40 2.49 -17.92
CA GLN A 143 -5.79 1.20 -18.26
C GLN A 143 -5.45 0.34 -17.03
N LEU A 144 -5.23 0.98 -15.89
CA LEU A 144 -4.79 0.34 -14.65
C LEU A 144 -5.78 0.64 -13.51
N PRO A 145 -5.90 -0.28 -12.55
CA PRO A 145 -6.69 -0.03 -11.35
C PRO A 145 -6.07 1.05 -10.46
N ASP A 146 -6.89 1.73 -9.65
CA ASP A 146 -6.49 2.89 -8.84
C ASP A 146 -5.26 2.66 -7.94
N TYR A 147 -5.12 1.45 -7.38
CA TYR A 147 -4.00 1.13 -6.48
C TYR A 147 -2.64 1.04 -7.20
N MET A 148 -2.62 0.98 -8.53
CA MET A 148 -1.40 0.99 -9.34
C MET A 148 -1.03 2.40 -9.82
N ILE A 149 -1.87 3.41 -9.58
CA ILE A 149 -1.62 4.76 -10.05
C ILE A 149 -0.59 5.43 -9.12
N PRO A 150 0.55 5.91 -9.64
CA PRO A 150 1.53 6.65 -8.86
C PRO A 150 0.92 7.87 -8.17
N SER A 151 1.28 8.08 -6.91
CA SER A 151 0.85 9.26 -6.15
C SER A 151 1.57 10.53 -6.63
N ALA A 152 2.78 10.38 -7.17
CA ALA A 152 3.57 11.48 -7.72
C ALA A 152 4.22 11.12 -9.07
N PHE A 153 4.38 12.13 -9.93
CA PHE A 153 5.08 12.05 -11.21
C PHE A 153 6.19 13.09 -11.23
N VAL A 154 7.45 12.65 -11.31
CA VAL A 154 8.62 13.52 -11.26
C VAL A 154 9.27 13.56 -12.64
N ARG A 155 9.24 14.73 -13.29
CA ARG A 155 9.93 14.95 -14.56
C ARG A 155 11.44 15.04 -14.33
N LEU A 156 12.21 14.26 -15.09
CA LEU A 156 13.66 14.30 -15.10
C LEU A 156 14.17 14.66 -16.50
N ASN A 157 15.36 15.27 -16.54
CA ASN A 157 16.07 15.48 -17.81
C ASN A 157 16.63 14.16 -18.36
N SER A 158 17.05 13.26 -17.46
CA SER A 158 17.52 11.91 -17.79
C SER A 158 17.42 11.01 -16.57
N LEU A 159 17.35 9.69 -16.77
CA LEU A 159 17.42 8.74 -15.67
C LEU A 159 18.87 8.61 -15.19
N PRO A 160 19.14 8.73 -13.88
CA PRO A 160 20.49 8.55 -13.35
C PRO A 160 20.92 7.09 -13.53
N LEU A 161 22.15 6.87 -13.98
CA LEU A 161 22.72 5.54 -14.18
C LEU A 161 23.92 5.32 -13.26
N THR A 162 24.03 4.11 -12.73
CA THR A 162 25.24 3.57 -12.09
C THR A 162 26.36 3.45 -13.13
N PRO A 163 27.64 3.31 -12.70
CA PRO A 163 28.75 3.05 -13.62
C PRO A 163 28.58 1.82 -14.52
N ASN A 164 27.72 0.87 -14.12
CA ASN A 164 27.39 -0.34 -14.88
C ASN A 164 26.20 -0.15 -15.85
N GLY A 165 25.71 1.08 -16.03
CA GLY A 165 24.60 1.40 -16.95
C GLY A 165 23.20 1.02 -16.46
N LYS A 166 23.06 0.55 -15.21
CA LYS A 166 21.74 0.34 -14.57
C LYS A 166 21.22 1.62 -13.95
N ILE A 167 19.91 1.79 -13.83
CA ILE A 167 19.31 2.93 -13.12
C ILE A 167 19.81 2.99 -11.68
N ASP A 168 20.29 4.15 -11.25
CA ASP A 168 20.68 4.39 -9.86
C ASP A 168 19.50 4.96 -9.08
N HIS A 169 18.73 4.05 -8.47
CA HIS A 169 17.54 4.42 -7.70
C HIS A 169 17.86 5.26 -6.46
N LYS A 170 19.10 5.24 -5.95
CA LYS A 170 19.48 5.92 -4.70
C LYS A 170 19.61 7.43 -4.85
N VAL A 171 19.84 7.90 -6.07
CA VAL A 171 20.02 9.33 -6.38
C VAL A 171 18.78 9.95 -7.03
N LEU A 172 17.68 9.18 -7.14
CA LEU A 172 16.42 9.73 -7.61
C LEU A 172 15.86 10.73 -6.59
N PRO A 173 15.45 11.93 -7.04
CA PRO A 173 15.01 12.99 -6.14
C PRO A 173 13.73 12.59 -5.38
N THR A 174 13.59 13.05 -4.16
CA THR A 174 12.35 12.92 -3.40
C THR A 174 11.26 13.75 -4.09
N PRO A 175 10.05 13.20 -4.33
CA PRO A 175 8.96 13.96 -4.90
C PRO A 175 8.48 15.03 -3.91
N GLU A 176 8.05 16.17 -4.44
CA GLU A 176 7.19 17.08 -3.69
C GLU A 176 5.78 16.47 -3.66
N TRP A 177 5.31 16.11 -2.47
CA TRP A 177 3.98 15.51 -2.27
C TRP A 177 2.87 16.57 -2.34
N GLN A 178 2.85 17.33 -3.43
CA GLN A 178 1.90 18.41 -3.66
C GLN A 178 0.71 17.95 -4.51
N ALA A 179 -0.39 18.65 -4.33
CA ALA A 179 -1.62 18.56 -5.10
C ALA A 179 -1.38 18.55 -6.62
N THR A 180 -2.01 17.60 -7.31
CA THR A 180 -1.98 17.52 -8.78
C THR A 180 -3.02 18.41 -9.47
N THR A 181 -3.97 18.99 -8.74
CA THR A 181 -4.98 19.88 -9.32
C THR A 181 -4.61 21.36 -9.12
N ALA A 182 -5.19 22.24 -9.95
CA ALA A 182 -5.04 23.67 -9.73
C ALA A 182 -5.54 24.01 -8.33
N TYR A 183 -4.71 24.66 -7.51
CA TYR A 183 -5.06 24.96 -6.13
C TYR A 183 -6.36 25.79 -6.06
N VAL A 184 -7.39 25.21 -5.42
CA VAL A 184 -8.63 25.91 -5.09
C VAL A 184 -8.71 26.04 -3.57
N ALA A 185 -8.69 27.28 -3.09
CA ALA A 185 -8.77 27.60 -1.67
C ALA A 185 -10.12 27.16 -1.06
N PRO A 186 -10.15 26.80 0.24
CA PRO A 186 -11.39 26.52 0.94
C PRO A 186 -12.29 27.75 0.96
N GLN A 187 -13.59 27.51 0.87
CA GLN A 187 -14.64 28.52 0.78
C GLN A 187 -15.57 28.50 2.02
N THR A 188 -15.49 27.45 2.84
CA THR A 188 -16.31 27.28 4.04
C THR A 188 -15.46 26.80 5.22
N ALA A 189 -15.92 27.08 6.45
CA ALA A 189 -15.23 26.63 7.66
C ALA A 189 -15.09 25.10 7.74
N THR A 190 -16.08 24.36 7.22
CA THR A 190 -16.00 22.90 7.10
C THR A 190 -14.87 22.49 6.14
N GLN A 191 -14.73 23.15 5.00
CA GLN A 191 -13.63 22.88 4.07
C GLN A 191 -12.25 23.24 4.66
N GLU A 192 -12.14 24.35 5.39
CA GLU A 192 -10.91 24.75 6.08
C GLU A 192 -10.48 23.69 7.10
N SER A 193 -11.41 23.22 7.93
CA SER A 193 -11.14 22.18 8.93
C SER A 193 -10.75 20.86 8.27
N LEU A 194 -11.43 20.47 7.18
CA LEU A 194 -11.08 19.26 6.44
C LEU A 194 -9.70 19.35 5.79
N ILE A 195 -9.31 20.50 5.23
CA ILE A 195 -7.95 20.68 4.69
C ILE A 195 -6.91 20.47 5.79
N GLN A 196 -7.13 21.03 6.98
CA GLN A 196 -6.23 20.83 8.10
C GLN A 196 -6.10 19.34 8.46
N ILE A 197 -7.22 18.66 8.67
CA ILE A 197 -7.23 17.22 8.99
C ILE A 197 -6.55 16.39 7.90
N TRP A 198 -6.80 16.68 6.61
CA TRP A 198 -6.18 15.95 5.51
C TRP A 198 -4.67 16.16 5.47
N THR A 199 -4.20 17.41 5.54
CA THR A 199 -2.77 17.73 5.45
C THR A 199 -1.98 17.05 6.55
N GLU A 200 -2.54 17.00 7.77
CA GLU A 200 -1.98 16.27 8.90
C GLU A 200 -1.93 14.75 8.66
N VAL A 201 -3.03 14.14 8.22
CA VAL A 201 -3.13 12.68 7.99
C VAL A 201 -2.32 12.22 6.78
N LEU A 202 -2.27 13.01 5.72
CA LEU A 202 -1.54 12.68 4.48
C LEU A 202 -0.08 13.16 4.52
N HIS A 203 0.33 13.91 5.53
CA HIS A 203 1.67 14.50 5.60
C HIS A 203 2.06 15.28 4.33
N VAL A 204 1.12 16.10 3.83
CA VAL A 204 1.32 16.97 2.66
C VAL A 204 1.32 18.43 3.09
N GLU A 205 2.16 19.26 2.47
CA GLU A 205 2.29 20.68 2.87
C GLU A 205 1.09 21.53 2.44
N GLN A 206 0.53 21.26 1.26
CA GLN A 206 -0.57 22.04 0.71
C GLN A 206 -1.47 21.16 -0.16
N MET A 207 -2.78 21.41 -0.06
CA MET A 207 -3.81 20.85 -0.94
C MET A 207 -4.98 21.82 -1.12
N GLY A 208 -5.66 21.73 -2.26
CA GLY A 208 -6.91 22.40 -2.55
C GLY A 208 -8.14 21.55 -2.26
N ILE A 209 -9.32 22.14 -2.41
CA ILE A 209 -10.58 21.46 -2.07
C ILE A 209 -10.97 20.32 -3.04
N ASP A 210 -10.42 20.32 -4.25
CA ASP A 210 -10.74 19.35 -5.30
C ASP A 210 -9.69 18.23 -5.42
N ASP A 211 -8.65 18.24 -4.58
CA ASP A 211 -7.68 17.15 -4.55
C ASP A 211 -8.29 15.88 -3.95
N ASP A 212 -8.05 14.77 -4.63
CA ASP A 212 -8.53 13.46 -4.24
C ASP A 212 -7.61 12.86 -3.16
N PHE A 213 -8.21 12.46 -2.04
CA PHE A 213 -7.52 11.85 -0.90
C PHE A 213 -6.63 10.68 -1.31
N PHE A 214 -7.11 9.79 -2.18
CA PHE A 214 -6.41 8.57 -2.58
C PHE A 214 -5.32 8.87 -3.62
N GLU A 215 -5.53 9.86 -4.49
CA GLU A 215 -4.49 10.32 -5.43
C GLU A 215 -3.27 10.92 -4.71
N LEU A 216 -3.50 11.59 -3.58
CA LEU A 216 -2.46 12.13 -2.70
C LEU A 216 -1.75 11.06 -1.85
N GLY A 217 -2.08 9.79 -2.03
CA GLY A 217 -1.49 8.70 -1.27
C GLY A 217 -2.35 8.25 -0.08
N GLY A 218 -3.58 8.70 0.05
CA GLY A 218 -4.54 8.16 1.01
C GLY A 218 -4.82 6.66 0.79
N HIS A 219 -5.05 5.94 1.87
CA HIS A 219 -5.47 4.53 1.86
C HIS A 219 -6.35 4.21 3.06
N SER A 220 -6.92 2.99 3.13
CA SER A 220 -7.96 2.65 4.13
C SER A 220 -7.56 2.90 5.59
N LEU A 221 -6.28 2.76 5.94
CA LEU A 221 -5.79 3.06 7.29
C LEU A 221 -5.81 4.57 7.56
N LEU A 222 -5.23 5.37 6.66
CA LEU A 222 -5.29 6.83 6.74
C LEU A 222 -6.74 7.33 6.67
N ALA A 223 -7.59 6.73 5.85
CA ALA A 223 -9.02 7.05 5.77
C ALA A 223 -9.75 6.79 7.10
N THR A 224 -9.37 5.73 7.82
CA THR A 224 -9.92 5.45 9.15
C THR A 224 -9.46 6.48 10.18
N GLN A 225 -8.19 6.89 10.13
CA GLN A 225 -7.67 7.98 10.95
C GLN A 225 -8.41 9.29 10.63
N LEU A 226 -8.52 9.63 9.35
CA LEU A 226 -9.21 10.81 8.84
C LEU A 226 -10.65 10.91 9.36
N VAL A 227 -11.43 9.84 9.24
CA VAL A 227 -12.81 9.78 9.75
C VAL A 227 -12.87 9.94 11.27
N THR A 228 -11.84 9.47 11.99
CA THR A 228 -11.73 9.65 13.44
C THR A 228 -11.47 11.11 13.79
N HIS A 229 -10.50 11.76 13.13
CA HIS A 229 -10.22 13.19 13.29
C HIS A 229 -11.45 14.06 12.94
N ILE A 230 -12.16 13.75 11.84
CA ILE A 230 -13.41 14.44 11.48
C ILE A 230 -14.45 14.30 12.60
N ARG A 231 -14.58 13.13 13.21
CA ARG A 231 -15.52 12.94 14.33
C ARG A 231 -15.11 13.80 15.52
N ASP A 232 -13.84 13.81 15.87
CA ASP A 232 -13.34 14.48 17.07
C ASP A 232 -13.40 16.02 16.93
N GLU A 233 -13.08 16.54 15.75
CA GLU A 233 -13.00 17.99 15.50
C GLU A 233 -14.31 18.60 14.99
N LEU A 234 -15.05 17.89 14.12
CA LEU A 234 -16.28 18.40 13.51
C LEU A 234 -17.55 17.83 14.14
N HIS A 235 -17.42 16.90 15.09
CA HIS A 235 -18.52 16.22 15.80
C HIS A 235 -19.53 15.55 14.86
N VAL A 236 -19.05 15.04 13.72
CA VAL A 236 -19.85 14.33 12.72
C VAL A 236 -19.25 12.95 12.46
N SER A 237 -20.06 11.89 12.62
CA SER A 237 -19.62 10.54 12.26
C SER A 237 -19.84 10.32 10.76
N VAL A 238 -18.77 10.44 9.99
CA VAL A 238 -18.77 10.13 8.56
C VAL A 238 -18.57 8.62 8.37
N PRO A 239 -19.46 7.89 7.68
CA PRO A 239 -19.19 6.50 7.30
C PRO A 239 -17.95 6.42 6.41
N LEU A 240 -17.06 5.46 6.66
CA LEU A 240 -15.84 5.29 5.85
C LEU A 240 -16.13 5.17 4.34
N ARG A 241 -17.25 4.53 3.99
CA ARG A 241 -17.73 4.44 2.60
C ARG A 241 -17.91 5.81 1.94
N ASP A 242 -18.35 6.81 2.69
CA ASP A 242 -18.64 8.13 2.13
C ASP A 242 -17.35 8.82 1.64
N LEU A 243 -16.20 8.53 2.25
CA LEU A 243 -14.91 9.01 1.76
C LEU A 243 -14.54 8.41 0.40
N PHE A 244 -14.86 7.13 0.17
CA PHE A 244 -14.63 6.51 -1.15
C PHE A 244 -15.57 7.03 -2.24
N VAL A 245 -16.76 7.50 -1.86
CA VAL A 245 -17.73 8.10 -2.79
C VAL A 245 -17.40 9.56 -3.05
N TRP A 246 -16.92 10.28 -2.02
CA TRP A 246 -16.60 11.70 -2.05
C TRP A 246 -15.16 11.92 -1.57
N PRO A 247 -14.16 11.56 -2.39
CA PRO A 247 -12.76 11.55 -1.98
C PRO A 247 -12.11 12.93 -1.89
N THR A 248 -12.80 13.98 -2.35
CA THR A 248 -12.32 15.37 -2.29
C THR A 248 -12.91 16.11 -1.10
N VAL A 249 -12.20 17.13 -0.61
CA VAL A 249 -12.70 17.99 0.48
C VAL A 249 -14.02 18.67 0.09
N ALA A 250 -14.14 19.17 -1.14
CA ALA A 250 -15.36 19.79 -1.64
C ALA A 250 -16.55 18.83 -1.64
N GLY A 251 -16.33 17.57 -2.04
CA GLY A 251 -17.33 16.52 -2.03
C GLY A 251 -17.73 16.13 -0.61
N LEU A 252 -16.76 15.83 0.25
CA LEU A 252 -17.04 15.38 1.61
C LEU A 252 -17.64 16.49 2.48
N ALA A 253 -17.23 17.74 2.32
CA ALA A 253 -17.83 18.87 3.02
C ALA A 253 -19.34 18.94 2.78
N LYS A 254 -19.78 18.84 1.52
CA LYS A 254 -21.22 18.81 1.19
C LYS A 254 -21.94 17.64 1.87
N ARG A 255 -21.30 16.47 1.89
CA ARG A 255 -21.85 15.28 2.54
C ARG A 255 -21.97 15.46 4.05
N ILE A 256 -20.97 16.08 4.69
CA ILE A 256 -20.99 16.40 6.12
C ILE A 256 -22.15 17.34 6.46
N GLU A 257 -22.41 18.36 5.63
CA GLU A 257 -23.56 19.24 5.86
C GLU A 257 -24.89 18.50 5.75
N THR A 258 -25.04 17.56 4.81
CA THR A 258 -26.23 16.70 4.74
C THR A 258 -26.37 15.80 5.97
N LEU A 259 -25.26 15.25 6.48
CA LEU A 259 -25.27 14.41 7.67
C LEU A 259 -25.69 15.19 8.92
N ARG A 260 -25.34 16.48 9.01
CA ARG A 260 -25.77 17.37 10.09
C ARG A 260 -27.26 17.67 10.05
N THR A 261 -27.90 17.66 8.87
CA THR A 261 -29.34 17.93 8.74
C THR A 261 -30.20 16.68 8.89
N ASP A 262 -29.72 15.51 8.44
CA ASP A 262 -30.53 14.30 8.34
C ASP A 262 -30.48 13.38 9.57
N VAL A 263 -29.53 13.58 10.48
CA VAL A 263 -29.30 12.65 11.61
C VAL A 263 -29.09 13.44 12.90
N PRO A 264 -29.78 13.12 14.02
CA PRO A 264 -29.40 13.66 15.31
C PRO A 264 -27.94 13.29 15.57
N ALA A 265 -27.13 14.27 15.97
CA ALA A 265 -25.70 14.09 16.16
C ALA A 265 -25.41 12.78 16.90
N PRO A 266 -24.52 11.91 16.39
CA PRO A 266 -24.09 10.75 17.16
C PRO A 266 -23.56 11.25 18.50
N PRO A 267 -23.75 10.50 19.61
CA PRO A 267 -23.20 10.90 20.89
C PRO A 267 -21.71 11.22 20.70
N ALA A 268 -21.29 12.40 21.17
CA ALA A 268 -19.97 12.98 20.92
C ALA A 268 -18.81 12.09 21.41
N ALA A 269 -19.11 11.06 22.20
CA ALA A 269 -18.18 10.02 22.60
C ALA A 269 -18.83 8.65 22.33
N LEU A 270 -18.00 7.69 21.88
CA LEU A 270 -18.34 6.28 22.09
C LEU A 270 -18.65 6.10 23.58
N PRO A 271 -19.68 5.31 23.95
CA PRO A 271 -19.96 5.07 25.36
C PRO A 271 -18.69 4.57 26.02
N GLU A 272 -18.30 5.22 27.11
CA GLU A 272 -17.14 4.82 27.90
C GLU A 272 -17.31 3.35 28.29
N LEU A 273 -16.30 2.53 27.98
CA LEU A 273 -16.31 1.12 28.35
C LEU A 273 -16.04 1.02 29.85
N ILE A 274 -17.11 1.11 30.64
CA ILE A 274 -17.04 1.01 32.10
C ILE A 274 -16.92 -0.46 32.48
N PRO A 275 -15.84 -0.88 33.17
CA PRO A 275 -15.76 -2.22 33.73
C PRO A 275 -16.89 -2.43 34.74
N ILE A 276 -17.52 -3.61 34.73
CA ILE A 276 -18.54 -4.00 35.72
C ILE A 276 -18.00 -5.21 36.50
N PRO A 277 -17.12 -5.02 37.50
CA PRO A 277 -16.48 -6.11 38.23
C PRO A 277 -17.47 -7.07 38.89
N GLU A 278 -18.64 -6.58 39.29
CA GLU A 278 -19.70 -7.36 39.95
C GLU A 278 -20.35 -8.37 38.99
N MET A 279 -20.29 -8.09 37.68
CA MET A 279 -20.78 -8.96 36.61
C MET A 279 -19.70 -9.89 36.06
N ARG A 280 -18.48 -9.86 36.63
CA ARG A 280 -17.41 -10.78 36.25
C ARG A 280 -17.89 -12.22 36.44
N TYR A 281 -17.72 -13.03 35.39
CA TYR A 281 -18.18 -14.44 35.33
C TYR A 281 -19.71 -14.64 35.31
N LYS A 282 -20.52 -13.59 35.13
CA LYS A 282 -21.96 -13.73 34.89
C LYS A 282 -22.24 -13.84 33.38
N PRO A 283 -23.32 -14.54 32.97
CA PRO A 283 -23.75 -14.57 31.58
C PRO A 283 -24.04 -13.14 31.06
N PHE A 284 -23.64 -12.87 29.83
CA PHE A 284 -23.90 -11.60 29.14
C PHE A 284 -24.36 -11.86 27.70
N PRO A 285 -25.14 -10.96 27.10
CA PRO A 285 -25.57 -11.12 25.72
C PRO A 285 -24.36 -11.09 24.79
N LEU A 286 -24.29 -12.06 23.87
CA LEU A 286 -23.30 -12.04 22.80
C LEU A 286 -23.56 -10.84 21.88
N THR A 287 -22.49 -10.17 21.49
CA THR A 287 -22.50 -9.23 20.36
C THR A 287 -22.94 -9.94 19.08
N GLU A 288 -23.39 -9.20 18.08
CA GLU A 288 -23.82 -9.77 16.79
C GLU A 288 -22.69 -10.60 16.14
N VAL A 289 -21.45 -10.11 16.21
CA VAL A 289 -20.27 -10.83 15.70
C VAL A 289 -20.01 -12.10 16.50
N GLN A 290 -20.04 -12.06 17.84
CA GLN A 290 -19.87 -13.27 18.66
C GLN A 290 -20.99 -14.29 18.40
N ARG A 291 -22.22 -13.84 18.18
CA ARG A 291 -23.36 -14.70 17.82
C ARG A 291 -23.16 -15.34 16.45
N ALA A 292 -22.68 -14.58 15.46
CA ALA A 292 -22.37 -15.10 14.14
C ALA A 292 -21.27 -16.19 14.20
N TYR A 293 -20.21 -15.96 14.96
CA TYR A 293 -19.15 -16.95 15.21
C TYR A 293 -19.69 -18.20 15.92
N TRP A 294 -20.56 -18.03 16.92
CA TRP A 294 -21.19 -19.14 17.65
C TRP A 294 -22.08 -19.99 16.73
N LEU A 295 -22.93 -19.35 15.92
CA LEU A 295 -23.80 -20.04 14.96
C LEU A 295 -23.00 -20.76 13.87
N GLY A 296 -21.95 -20.13 13.35
CA GLY A 296 -21.04 -20.74 12.37
C GLY A 296 -20.23 -21.91 12.91
N ARG A 297 -20.16 -22.12 14.23
CA ARG A 297 -19.53 -23.30 14.84
C ARG A 297 -20.52 -24.45 15.09
N SER A 298 -21.82 -24.25 14.86
CA SER A 298 -22.80 -25.33 14.99
C SER A 298 -22.74 -26.26 13.79
N GLU A 299 -22.95 -27.57 14.00
CA GLU A 299 -22.97 -28.59 12.94
C GLU A 299 -24.03 -28.33 11.85
N ALA A 300 -24.97 -27.41 12.11
CA ALA A 300 -26.01 -27.01 11.17
C ALA A 300 -25.48 -26.16 10.00
N PHE A 301 -24.27 -25.60 10.11
CA PHE A 301 -23.62 -24.81 9.07
C PHE A 301 -22.21 -25.35 8.83
N GLU A 302 -21.83 -25.64 7.58
CA GLU A 302 -20.45 -25.98 7.18
C GLU A 302 -19.52 -24.74 7.21
N LEU A 303 -19.54 -23.99 8.32
CA LEU A 303 -18.57 -22.94 8.62
C LEU A 303 -17.43 -23.54 9.46
N GLY A 304 -16.91 -24.69 9.03
CA GLY A 304 -15.69 -25.26 9.59
C GLY A 304 -14.47 -24.40 9.24
N ARG A 305 -13.44 -24.42 10.11
CA ARG A 305 -12.12 -23.76 9.94
C ARG A 305 -12.02 -22.28 10.35
N VAL A 306 -12.92 -21.77 11.17
CA VAL A 306 -12.75 -20.44 11.81
C VAL A 306 -11.88 -20.54 13.06
N ALA A 307 -10.62 -20.92 12.85
CA ALA A 307 -9.58 -20.91 13.89
C ALA A 307 -8.55 -19.83 13.51
N THR A 308 -8.42 -18.83 14.37
CA THR A 308 -7.36 -17.82 14.26
C THR A 308 -6.08 -18.45 14.73
N HIS A 309 -5.25 -18.90 13.80
CA HIS A 309 -3.90 -19.37 14.09
C HIS A 309 -2.94 -18.18 13.93
N ALA A 310 -2.13 -17.93 14.94
CA ALA A 310 -0.99 -17.03 14.82
C ALA A 310 0.27 -17.88 14.92
N TYR A 311 1.17 -17.72 13.95
CA TYR A 311 2.50 -18.30 13.97
C TYR A 311 3.50 -17.16 14.09
N VAL A 312 4.43 -17.28 15.04
CA VAL A 312 5.44 -16.25 15.30
C VAL A 312 6.79 -16.96 15.34
N GLU A 313 7.69 -16.53 14.46
CA GLU A 313 9.10 -16.93 14.50
C GLU A 313 9.86 -15.93 15.38
N VAL A 314 10.66 -16.46 16.31
CA VAL A 314 11.48 -15.64 17.21
C VAL A 314 12.92 -16.08 17.05
N GLU A 315 13.78 -15.17 16.60
CA GLU A 315 15.22 -15.38 16.50
C GLU A 315 15.89 -14.86 17.78
N GLY A 316 16.66 -15.72 18.45
CA GLY A 316 17.37 -15.37 19.67
C GLY A 316 18.36 -16.45 20.06
N THR A 317 19.40 -16.05 20.80
CA THR A 317 20.48 -16.97 21.21
C THR A 317 20.04 -17.97 22.29
N ALA A 318 18.97 -17.65 23.04
CA ALA A 318 18.32 -18.55 23.98
C ALA A 318 16.87 -18.10 24.22
N LEU A 319 15.90 -19.00 24.03
CA LEU A 319 14.50 -18.77 24.37
C LEU A 319 14.22 -19.35 25.76
N ASP A 320 13.88 -18.51 26.72
CA ASP A 320 13.40 -18.95 28.04
C ASP A 320 11.92 -19.32 27.95
N LEU A 321 11.66 -20.62 27.76
CA LEU A 321 10.30 -21.17 27.63
C LEU A 321 9.43 -20.89 28.85
N ALA A 322 10.00 -20.91 30.05
CA ALA A 322 9.24 -20.67 31.28
C ALA A 322 8.80 -19.20 31.37
N ARG A 323 9.66 -18.25 30.98
CA ARG A 323 9.28 -16.84 30.88
C ARG A 323 8.28 -16.58 29.76
N LEU A 324 8.42 -17.24 28.62
CA LEU A 324 7.47 -17.11 27.50
C LEU A 324 6.08 -17.61 27.91
N GLU A 325 6.00 -18.80 28.50
CA GLU A 325 4.74 -19.37 28.99
C GLU A 325 4.14 -18.49 30.10
N GLY A 326 4.97 -18.03 31.03
CA GLY A 326 4.53 -17.11 32.09
C GLY A 326 4.14 -15.71 31.59
N ALA A 327 4.55 -15.29 30.40
CA ALA A 327 4.07 -14.07 29.76
C ALA A 327 2.75 -14.31 29.02
N TRP A 328 2.59 -15.48 28.40
CA TRP A 328 1.37 -15.85 27.67
C TRP A 328 0.16 -16.07 28.60
N GLN A 329 0.40 -16.56 29.81
CA GLN A 329 -0.65 -16.85 30.80
C GLN A 329 -1.05 -15.65 31.68
N ARG A 330 -0.43 -14.48 31.49
CA ARG A 330 -0.71 -13.26 32.26
C ARG A 330 -1.77 -12.39 31.60
#